data_AF-A0A840NIT0-F1
#
_entry.id   AF-A0A840NIT0-F1
#
_cell.length_a   1.000
_cell.length_b   1.000
_cell.length_c   1.000
_cell.angle_alpha   90.00
_cell.angle_beta   90.00
_cell.angle_gamma   90.00
#
_symmetry.space_group_name_H-M   'P 1'
#
loop_
_entity.id
_entity.type
_entity.pdbx_description
1 polymer ?
#
loop_
_entity_poly.entity_id
_entity_poly.type
_entity_poly.pdbx_seq_one_letter_code
_entity_poly.pdbx_strand_id
1 'polypeptide(L)' 'MFIRSAGPVAYWRPAQGERHALSPEQRPYPGQAREALCGLRLTVTEPTDCDWFAETCSDCLVRAKALRDAREQA' A
#
# COMPACT_ATOMS: atom_id res chain seq x y z
N MET A 1 7.51 -28.09 5.16
CA MET A 1 7.74 -27.25 3.97
C MET A 1 7.28 -25.85 4.30
N PHE A 2 8.20 -24.91 4.56
CA PHE A 2 7.83 -23.52 4.83
C PHE A 2 7.76 -22.77 3.51
N ILE A 3 6.59 -22.25 3.15
CA ILE A 3 6.45 -21.32 2.04
C ILE A 3 7.15 -20.02 2.46
N ARG A 4 8.34 -19.73 1.94
CA ARG A 4 8.96 -18.42 2.09
C ARG A 4 8.21 -17.46 1.17
N SER A 5 7.19 -16.79 1.69
CA SER A 5 6.50 -15.71 0.97
C SER A 5 7.44 -14.51 0.84
N ALA A 6 7.68 -14.03 -0.37
CA ALA A 6 8.56 -12.89 -0.68
C ALA A 6 8.04 -11.51 -0.17
N GLY A 7 7.14 -11.50 0.82
CA GLY A 7 6.49 -10.30 1.34
C GLY A 7 5.46 -9.69 0.38
N PRO A 8 4.76 -8.63 0.82
CA PRO A 8 3.82 -7.89 -0.01
C PRO A 8 4.55 -7.04 -1.06
N VAL A 9 3.88 -6.73 -2.17
CA VAL A 9 4.35 -5.76 -3.17
C VAL A 9 3.99 -4.31 -2.80
N ALA A 10 3.03 -4.13 -1.89
CA ALA A 10 2.64 -2.85 -1.32
C ALA A 10 1.87 -3.06 -0.01
N TYR A 11 1.89 -2.07 0.88
CA TYR A 11 1.00 -1.99 2.04
C TYR A 11 -0.13 -1.00 1.75
N TRP A 12 -1.37 -1.43 1.83
CA TRP A 12 -2.52 -0.55 1.64
C TRP A 12 -2.85 0.21 2.93
N ARG A 13 -3.16 1.50 2.83
CA ARG A 13 -3.71 2.29 3.94
C ARG A 13 -4.80 3.26 3.44
N PRO A 14 -5.95 3.33 4.12
CA PRO A 14 -6.93 4.35 3.81
C PRO A 14 -6.42 5.73 4.23
N ALA A 15 -6.60 6.72 3.37
CA ALA A 15 -6.36 8.13 3.63
C ALA A 15 -7.18 8.96 2.64
N GLN A 16 -7.69 10.12 3.08
CA GLN A 16 -8.40 11.05 2.19
C GLN A 16 -9.58 10.43 1.41
N GLY A 17 -10.26 9.42 1.98
CA GLY A 17 -11.42 8.77 1.37
C GLY A 17 -11.10 7.68 0.34
N GLU A 18 -9.82 7.37 0.12
CA GLU A 18 -9.37 6.28 -0.75
C GLU A 18 -8.35 5.37 -0.03
N ARG A 19 -8.15 4.16 -0.55
CA ARG A 19 -7.06 3.26 -0.17
C ARG A 19 -5.86 3.52 -1.06
N HIS A 20 -4.76 3.95 -0.44
CA HIS A 20 -3.50 4.21 -1.11
C HIS A 20 -2.49 3.10 -0.84
N ALA A 21 -1.65 2.81 -1.84
CA ALA A 21 -0.56 1.85 -1.72
C ALA A 21 0.70 2.56 -1.21
N LEU A 22 1.31 2.01 -0.17
CA LEU A 22 2.63 2.39 0.34
C LEU A 22 3.66 1.35 -0.12
N SER A 23 4.88 1.83 -0.35
CA SER A 23 6.00 1.01 -0.79
C SER A 23 6.35 -0.13 0.20
N PRO A 24 6.76 -1.34 -0.27
CA PRO A 24 6.83 -2.54 0.55
C PRO A 24 8.09 -2.67 1.42
N GLU A 25 9.12 -1.88 1.18
CA GLU A 25 10.42 -1.99 1.86
C GLU A 25 10.42 -1.45 3.29
N GLN A 26 9.34 -0.79 3.72
CA GLN A 26 9.08 -0.52 5.13
C GLN A 26 7.62 -0.74 5.50
N ARG A 27 7.37 -1.58 6.52
CA ARG A 27 6.04 -1.75 7.11
C ARG A 27 5.56 -0.41 7.70
N PRO A 28 4.33 0.02 7.39
CA PRO A 28 3.79 1.28 7.92
C PRO A 28 3.30 1.14 9.37
N TYR A 29 3.63 2.13 10.19
CA TYR A 29 3.21 2.28 11.58
C TYR A 29 2.42 3.59 11.79
N PRO A 30 1.41 3.62 12.68
CA PRO A 30 0.69 4.84 13.00
C PRO A 30 1.62 6.00 13.39
N GLY A 31 1.28 7.22 12.95
CA GLY A 31 2.06 8.44 13.17
C GLY A 31 3.19 8.69 12.16
N GLN A 32 3.52 7.72 11.29
CA GLN A 32 4.55 7.91 10.27
C GLN A 32 4.05 8.75 9.09
N ALA A 33 4.83 9.75 8.68
CA ALA A 33 4.66 10.38 7.37
C ALA A 33 5.23 9.47 6.27
N ARG A 34 4.41 9.13 5.28
CA ARG A 34 4.78 8.26 4.15
C ARG A 34 4.31 8.89 2.85
N GLU A 35 4.99 8.56 1.77
CA GLU A 35 4.52 8.84 0.42
C GLU A 35 3.88 7.58 -0.15
N ALA A 36 2.66 7.71 -0.67
CA ALA A 36 1.99 6.67 -1.42
C ALA A 36 2.54 6.56 -2.83
N LEU A 37 2.29 5.43 -3.50
CA LEU A 37 2.76 5.22 -4.87
C LEU A 37 2.21 6.26 -5.86
N CYS A 38 1.05 6.86 -5.59
CA CYS A 38 0.51 7.97 -6.40
C CYS A 38 1.19 9.33 -6.15
N GLY A 39 2.16 9.42 -5.23
CA GLY A 39 2.83 10.66 -4.83
C GLY A 39 2.14 11.42 -3.69
N LEU A 40 1.00 10.92 -3.19
CA LEU A 40 0.32 11.53 -2.04
C LEU A 40 1.16 11.34 -0.77
N ARG A 41 1.50 12.45 -0.11
CA ARG A 41 2.08 12.42 1.23
C ARG A 41 0.98 12.33 2.28
N LEU A 42 0.98 11.27 3.07
CA LEU A 42 -0.01 11.00 4.12
C LEU A 42 0.65 10.67 5.45
N THR A 43 -0.08 10.95 6.53
CA THR A 43 0.25 10.42 7.86
C THR A 43 -0.50 9.12 8.04
N VAL A 44 0.23 8.04 8.32
CA VAL A 44 -0.34 6.73 8.59
C VAL A 44 -1.17 6.82 9.87
N THR A 45 -2.47 6.57 9.78
CA THR A 45 -3.38 6.51 10.94
C THR A 45 -3.66 5.06 11.34
N GLU A 46 -4.20 4.85 12.53
CA GLU A 46 -4.87 3.58 12.85
C GLU A 46 -6.26 3.60 12.18
N PRO A 47 -6.49 2.77 11.15
CA PRO A 47 -7.75 2.80 10.41
C PRO A 47 -8.84 2.07 11.20
N THR A 48 -10.06 2.60 11.12
CA THR A 48 -11.26 1.85 11.52
C THR A 48 -11.61 0.80 10.47
N ASP A 49 -12.46 -0.18 10.83
CA ASP A 49 -12.96 -1.16 9.86
C ASP A 49 -13.69 -0.48 8.70
N CYS A 50 -14.40 0.62 8.96
CA CYS A 50 -15.14 1.37 7.94
C CYS A 50 -14.24 2.04 6.91
N ASP A 51 -13.05 2.51 7.33
CA ASP A 51 -12.11 3.19 6.43
C ASP A 51 -11.63 2.25 5.31
N TRP A 52 -11.63 0.94 5.56
CA TRP A 52 -11.25 -0.05 4.56
C TRP A 52 -12.32 -0.26 3.48
N PHE A 53 -13.52 0.30 3.60
CA PHE A 53 -14.51 0.28 2.52
C PHE A 53 -14.30 1.39 1.48
N ALA A 54 -13.38 2.32 1.73
CA ALA A 54 -12.98 3.34 0.77
C ALA A 54 -12.58 2.72 -0.58
N GLU A 55 -12.86 3.45 -1.66
CA GLU A 55 -12.44 3.05 -3.01
C GLU A 55 -10.91 2.94 -3.07
N THR A 56 -10.40 2.13 -4.00
CA THR A 56 -8.95 2.03 -4.18
C THR A 56 -8.48 3.13 -5.12
N CYS A 57 -7.48 3.91 -4.70
CA CYS A 57 -6.84 4.89 -5.56
C CYS A 57 -6.32 4.21 -6.85
N SER A 58 -6.86 4.63 -8.00
CA SER A 58 -6.62 3.99 -9.29
C SER A 58 -5.14 4.00 -9.69
N ASP A 59 -4.45 5.12 -9.46
CA ASP A 59 -3.01 5.26 -9.70
C ASP A 59 -2.17 4.31 -8.82
N CYS A 60 -2.53 4.20 -7.55
CA CYS A 60 -1.89 3.26 -6.63
C CYS A 60 -2.09 1.81 -7.09
N LEU A 61 -3.29 1.46 -7.57
CA LEU A 61 -3.59 0.12 -8.08
C LEU A 61 -2.75 -0.21 -9.32
N VAL A 62 -2.66 0.71 -10.28
CA VAL A 62 -1.85 0.52 -11.49
C VAL A 62 -0.38 0.30 -11.13
N ARG A 63 0.18 1.16 -10.27
CA ARG A 63 1.59 1.05 -9.85
C ARG A 63 1.87 -0.21 -9.04
N ALA A 64 0.97 -0.61 -8.13
CA ALA A 64 1.12 -1.84 -7.37
C ALA A 64 1.08 -3.10 -8.27
N LYS A 65 0.25 -3.10 -9.33
CA LYS A 65 0.25 -4.17 -10.35
C LYS A 65 1.57 -4.21 -11.09
N ALA A 66 2.10 -3.06 -11.52
CA ALA A 66 3.40 -3.01 -12.19
C ALA A 66 4.55 -3.55 -11.30
N LEU A 67 4.54 -3.23 -10.00
CA LEU A 67 5.51 -3.78 -9.04
C LEU A 67 5.40 -5.30 -8.88
N ARG A 68 4.17 -5.84 -8.86
CA ARG A 68 3.94 -7.30 -8.85
C ARG A 68 4.51 -7.94 -10.12
N ASP A 69 4.13 -7.42 -11.28
CA ASP A 69 4.50 -8.00 -12.56
C ASP A 69 6.03 -7.97 -12.76
N ALA A 70 6.70 -6.89 -12.32
CA ALA A 70 8.15 -6.80 -12.33
C ALA A 70 8.83 -7.85 -11.42
N ARG A 71 8.21 -8.19 -10.27
CA ARG A 71 8.75 -9.21 -9.36
C ARG A 71 8.59 -10.63 -9.91
N GLU A 72 7.54 -10.89 -10.68
CA GLU A 72 7.30 -12.19 -11.30
C GLU A 72 8.27 -12.46 -12.47
N GLN A 73 8.87 -11.40 -13.04
CA GLN A 73 9.83 -11.48 -14.14
C GLN A 73 11.30 -11.54 -13.67
N ALA A 74 11.56 -11.33 -12.37
CA ALA A 74 12.89 -11.31 -11.76
C ALA A 74 13.28 -12.66 -11.15
#